data_AF-G0A553-F1
#
_entry.id   AF-G0A553-F1
#
_cell.length_a   1.000
_cell.length_b   1.000
_cell.length_c   1.000
_cell.angle_alpha   90.00
_cell.angle_beta   90.00
_cell.angle_gamma   90.00
#
_symmetry.space_group_name_H-M   'P 1'
#
loop_
_entity.id
_entity.type
_entity.pdbx_description
1 polymer ?
#
loop_
_entity_poly.entity_id
_entity_poly.type
_entity_poly.pdbx_seq_one_letter_code
_entity_poly.pdbx_strand_id
1 'polypeptide(L)'
;MISPDTVRPPEPRHYEEITVLQTLKLFSEGYRHYSRHTWLQFLLFVGCYVLFDYAYFKIPVDLFANVIYYHGVVAVCADVVNWLSPLEQVLAKQNHLLSATADLEIVRGCDGAGVLFLVASAVLVFPSRLKRKLVGLILGIGLIYFLNLLRICVLYFVIAYHPGWFQLIHTYVAPTLMVVMGCLYFAWWAFGSAHPIHEPA
;
A
#
# COMPACT_ATOMS: atom_id res chain seq x y z
N MET A 1 -45.79 -36.46 52.67
CA MET A 1 -45.92 -37.23 51.41
C MET A 1 -45.57 -36.30 50.27
N ILE A 2 -44.36 -36.39 49.72
CA ILE A 2 -43.96 -35.73 48.47
C ILE A 2 -43.16 -36.78 47.70
N SER A 3 -43.65 -37.15 46.51
CA SER A 3 -43.10 -38.17 45.62
C SER A 3 -41.88 -37.61 44.88
N PRO A 4 -40.84 -38.41 44.57
CA PRO A 4 -39.76 -37.95 43.70
C PRO A 4 -40.23 -37.98 42.25
N ASP A 5 -40.26 -36.81 41.61
CA ASP A 5 -40.52 -36.67 40.18
C ASP A 5 -39.38 -37.33 39.37
N THR A 6 -39.75 -38.33 38.59
CA THR A 6 -38.87 -38.97 37.62
C THR A 6 -38.61 -38.02 36.44
N VAL A 7 -37.44 -37.40 36.40
CA VAL A 7 -36.97 -36.67 35.21
C VAL A 7 -36.69 -37.69 34.11
N ARG A 8 -37.55 -37.76 33.08
CA ARG A 8 -37.26 -38.52 31.86
C ARG A 8 -36.08 -37.86 31.12
N PRO A 9 -35.09 -38.62 30.64
CA PRO A 9 -34.06 -38.07 29.76
C PRO A 9 -34.71 -37.54 28.47
N PRO A 10 -34.19 -36.45 27.89
CA PRO A 10 -34.69 -35.94 26.61
C PRO A 10 -34.51 -36.98 25.51
N GLU A 11 -35.49 -37.09 24.61
CA GLU A 11 -35.43 -37.96 23.43
C GLU A 11 -34.17 -37.65 22.59
N PRO A 12 -33.49 -38.67 22.04
CA PRO A 12 -32.34 -38.45 21.18
C PRO A 12 -32.79 -37.75 19.89
N ARG A 13 -32.23 -36.55 19.64
CA ARG A 13 -32.38 -35.82 18.38
C ARG A 13 -31.91 -36.73 17.25
N HIS A 14 -32.77 -37.00 16.27
CA HIS A 14 -32.42 -37.71 15.05
C HIS A 14 -31.44 -36.82 14.26
N TYR A 15 -30.15 -37.08 14.36
CA TYR A 15 -29.14 -36.44 13.51
C TYR A 15 -29.28 -37.08 12.13
N GLU A 16 -29.89 -36.39 11.17
CA GLU A 16 -29.82 -36.79 9.77
C GLU A 16 -28.33 -36.96 9.40
N GLU A 17 -27.92 -38.17 9.03
CA GLU A 17 -26.57 -38.42 8.54
C GLU A 17 -26.38 -37.65 7.23
N ILE A 18 -25.69 -36.51 7.30
CA ILE A 18 -25.23 -35.77 6.12
C ILE A 18 -24.32 -36.73 5.35
N THR A 19 -24.76 -37.16 4.17
CA THR A 19 -23.97 -38.07 3.35
C THR A 19 -22.66 -37.39 2.95
N VAL A 20 -21.56 -38.14 2.83
CA VAL A 20 -20.25 -37.61 2.37
C VAL A 20 -20.37 -36.69 1.15
N LEU A 21 -21.27 -37.01 0.21
CA LEU A 21 -21.56 -36.20 -0.97
C LEU A 21 -22.19 -34.83 -0.65
N GLN A 22 -23.04 -34.72 0.37
CA GLN A 22 -23.61 -33.45 0.82
C GLN A 22 -22.55 -32.59 1.53
N THR A 23 -21.69 -33.20 2.36
CA THR A 23 -20.56 -32.50 2.99
C THR A 23 -19.58 -31.96 1.94
N LEU A 24 -19.24 -32.78 0.94
CA LEU A 24 -18.37 -32.36 -0.17
C LEU A 24 -19.00 -31.26 -1.02
N LYS A 25 -20.32 -31.29 -1.25
CA LYS A 25 -21.04 -30.22 -1.95
C LYS A 25 -21.03 -28.92 -1.16
N LEU A 26 -21.36 -28.95 0.14
CA LEU A 26 -21.32 -27.78 1.02
C LEU A 26 -19.91 -27.19 1.11
N PHE A 27 -18.89 -28.03 1.22
CA PHE A 27 -17.50 -27.59 1.22
C PHE A 27 -17.11 -26.99 -0.14
N SER A 28 -17.47 -27.64 -1.26
CA SER A 28 -17.24 -27.11 -2.62
C SER A 28 -17.95 -25.76 -2.83
N GLU A 29 -19.20 -25.61 -2.37
CA GLU A 29 -19.96 -24.37 -2.51
C GLU A 29 -19.41 -23.25 -1.63
N GLY A 30 -19.04 -23.54 -0.38
CA GLY A 30 -18.37 -22.61 0.52
C GLY A 30 -17.00 -22.17 -0.01
N TYR A 31 -16.20 -23.13 -0.49
CA TYR A 31 -14.92 -22.85 -1.13
C TYR A 31 -15.09 -22.01 -2.41
N ARG A 32 -16.08 -22.32 -3.25
CA ARG A 32 -16.38 -21.59 -4.48
C ARG A 32 -16.88 -20.17 -4.20
N HIS A 33 -17.67 -19.97 -3.15
CA HIS A 33 -18.13 -18.65 -2.71
C HIS A 33 -16.98 -17.81 -2.15
N TYR A 34 -16.17 -18.39 -1.26
CA TYR A 34 -14.97 -17.76 -0.71
C TYR A 34 -13.97 -17.38 -1.80
N SER A 35 -13.63 -18.33 -2.67
CA SER A 35 -12.72 -18.15 -3.80
C SER A 35 -13.21 -17.05 -4.76
N ARG A 36 -14.51 -17.01 -5.09
CA ARG A 36 -15.07 -15.98 -5.97
C ARG A 36 -14.88 -14.57 -5.41
N HIS A 37 -15.09 -14.36 -4.11
CA HIS A 37 -14.87 -13.05 -3.48
C HIS A 37 -13.39 -12.66 -3.47
N THR A 38 -12.48 -13.61 -3.23
CA THR A 38 -11.04 -13.36 -3.30
C THR A 38 -10.58 -12.99 -4.71
N TRP A 39 -11.06 -13.70 -5.73
CA TRP A 39 -10.73 -13.39 -7.13
C TRP A 39 -11.28 -12.04 -7.58
N LEU A 40 -12.51 -11.69 -7.19
CA LEU A 40 -13.08 -10.38 -7.47
C LEU A 40 -12.25 -9.25 -6.82
N GLN A 41 -11.84 -9.41 -5.56
CA GLN A 41 -10.96 -8.45 -4.90
C GLN A 41 -9.61 -8.34 -5.61
N PHE A 42 -9.00 -9.45 -5.99
CA PHE A 42 -7.74 -9.42 -6.75
C PHE A 42 -7.89 -8.67 -8.08
N LEU A 43 -8.95 -8.95 -8.85
CA LEU A 43 -9.22 -8.26 -10.12
C LEU A 43 -9.49 -6.76 -9.91
N LEU A 44 -10.23 -6.38 -8.87
CA LEU A 44 -10.45 -4.99 -8.53
C LEU A 44 -9.14 -4.30 -8.12
N PHE A 45 -8.28 -4.98 -7.38
CA PHE A 45 -6.98 -4.45 -6.96
C PHE A 45 -6.09 -4.16 -8.18
N VAL A 46 -5.97 -5.14 -9.08
CA VAL A 46 -5.24 -4.98 -10.35
C VAL A 46 -5.87 -3.87 -11.19
N GLY A 47 -7.20 -3.85 -11.29
CA GLY A 47 -7.94 -2.83 -12.02
C GLY A 47 -7.69 -1.41 -11.50
N CYS A 48 -7.74 -1.21 -10.18
CA CYS A 48 -7.42 0.07 -9.54
C CYS A 48 -5.97 0.49 -9.80
N TYR A 49 -5.02 -0.44 -9.67
CA TYR A 49 -3.61 -0.16 -9.91
C TYR A 49 -3.36 0.28 -11.34
N VAL A 50 -3.86 -0.49 -12.32
CA VAL A 50 -3.74 -0.18 -13.74
C VAL A 50 -4.43 1.14 -14.08
N LEU A 51 -5.59 1.43 -13.48
CA LEU A 51 -6.28 2.70 -13.67
C LEU A 51 -5.44 3.89 -13.17
N PHE A 52 -4.86 3.79 -11.99
CA PHE A 52 -4.00 4.85 -11.45
C PHE A 52 -2.74 5.03 -12.28
N ASP A 53 -2.10 3.94 -12.68
CA ASP A 53 -0.91 3.97 -13.53
C ASP A 53 -1.22 4.59 -14.90
N TYR A 54 -2.32 4.16 -15.54
CA TYR A 54 -2.78 4.75 -16.80
C TYR A 54 -3.08 6.24 -16.67
N ALA A 55 -3.80 6.65 -15.62
CA ALA A 55 -4.11 8.05 -15.37
C ALA A 55 -2.84 8.88 -15.14
N TYR A 56 -1.88 8.34 -14.40
CA TYR A 56 -0.57 8.95 -14.17
C TYR A 56 0.18 9.20 -15.48
N PHE A 57 0.21 8.23 -16.39
CA PHE A 57 0.88 8.41 -17.67
C PHE A 57 0.21 9.44 -18.59
N LYS A 58 -1.08 9.72 -18.40
CA LYS A 58 -1.84 10.73 -19.17
C LYS A 58 -1.58 12.18 -18.77
N ILE A 59 -0.98 12.42 -17.60
CA ILE A 59 -0.63 13.76 -17.17
C ILE A 59 0.49 14.30 -18.10
N PRO A 60 0.45 15.55 -18.56
CA PRO A 60 1.51 16.12 -19.40
C PRO A 60 2.88 16.13 -18.71
N VAL A 61 3.95 15.87 -19.46
CA VAL A 61 5.33 15.84 -18.92
C VAL A 61 5.75 17.19 -18.37
N ASP A 62 5.40 18.30 -19.06
CA ASP A 62 5.73 19.65 -18.61
C ASP A 62 5.07 20.02 -17.27
N LEU A 63 3.83 19.58 -17.06
CA LEU A 63 3.13 19.78 -15.79
C LEU A 63 3.83 19.00 -14.67
N PHE A 64 4.26 17.77 -14.97
CA PHE A 64 5.01 16.95 -14.02
C PHE A 64 6.34 17.60 -13.65
N ALA A 65 7.16 17.95 -14.63
CA ALA A 65 8.50 18.47 -14.39
C ALA A 65 8.49 19.85 -13.71
N ASN A 66 7.66 20.77 -14.19
CA ASN A 66 7.73 22.18 -13.75
C ASN A 66 6.87 22.48 -12.52
N VAL A 67 5.83 21.68 -12.25
CA VAL A 67 4.88 21.97 -11.16
C VAL A 67 4.89 20.86 -10.12
N ILE A 68 4.58 19.63 -10.51
CA ILE A 68 4.40 18.52 -9.55
C ILE A 68 5.73 18.15 -8.89
N TYR A 69 6.77 17.89 -9.68
CA TYR A 69 8.08 17.54 -9.15
C TYR A 69 8.74 18.72 -8.47
N TYR A 70 8.70 19.90 -9.08
CA TYR A 70 9.31 21.08 -8.49
C TYR A 70 8.79 21.37 -7.08
N HIS A 71 7.47 21.54 -6.92
CA HIS A 71 6.88 21.90 -5.63
C HIS A 71 6.68 20.72 -4.69
N GLY A 72 6.40 19.53 -5.22
CA GLY A 72 6.12 18.35 -4.43
C GLY A 72 7.38 17.62 -3.96
N VAL A 73 8.52 17.80 -4.62
CA VAL A 73 9.70 16.96 -4.34
C VAL A 73 10.99 17.76 -4.36
N VAL A 74 11.33 18.38 -5.48
CA VAL A 74 12.64 18.98 -5.70
C VAL A 74 12.91 20.10 -4.71
N ALA A 75 12.00 21.06 -4.56
CA ALA A 75 12.17 22.19 -3.65
C ALA A 75 12.31 21.69 -2.20
N VAL A 76 11.45 20.77 -1.78
CA VAL A 76 11.47 20.20 -0.43
C VAL A 76 12.78 19.44 -0.17
N CYS A 77 13.22 18.62 -1.11
CA CYS A 77 14.47 17.88 -0.98
C CYS A 77 15.69 18.81 -0.99
N ALA A 78 15.71 19.85 -1.81
CA ALA A 78 16.79 20.85 -1.82
C ALA A 78 16.89 21.56 -0.47
N ASP A 79 15.75 21.98 0.11
CA ASP A 79 15.71 22.60 1.44
C ASP A 79 16.21 21.64 2.53
N VAL A 80 15.76 20.38 2.50
CA VAL A 80 16.21 19.35 3.45
C VAL A 80 17.70 19.08 3.33
N VAL A 81 18.23 18.94 2.11
CA VAL A 81 19.66 18.70 1.88
C VAL A 81 20.48 19.90 2.34
N ASN A 82 20.07 21.13 2.02
CA ASN A 82 20.77 22.34 2.46
C ASN A 82 20.68 22.55 3.97
N TRP A 83 19.59 22.12 4.61
CA TRP A 83 19.48 22.14 6.07
C TRP A 83 20.43 21.14 6.74
N LEU A 84 20.57 19.94 6.17
CA LEU A 84 21.45 18.88 6.69
C LEU A 84 22.93 19.11 6.37
N SER A 85 23.23 19.60 5.17
CA SER A 85 24.58 19.90 4.68
C SER A 85 24.58 21.24 3.92
N PRO A 86 24.66 22.37 4.64
CA PRO A 86 24.62 23.70 4.04
C PRO A 86 25.74 23.96 3.01
N LEU A 87 26.80 23.16 3.03
CA LEU A 87 27.93 23.28 2.10
C LEU A 87 27.59 22.78 0.68
N GLU A 88 26.55 21.96 0.52
CA GLU A 88 26.13 21.45 -0.80
C GLU A 88 25.58 22.55 -1.70
N GLN A 89 24.92 23.56 -1.12
CA GLN A 89 24.30 24.69 -1.85
C GLN A 89 23.41 24.20 -3.02
N VAL A 90 22.54 23.23 -2.74
CA VAL A 90 21.67 22.60 -3.74
C VAL A 90 20.62 23.58 -4.23
N LEU A 91 20.57 23.76 -5.54
CA LEU A 91 19.57 24.54 -6.26
C LEU A 91 18.48 23.62 -6.81
N ALA A 92 17.23 23.90 -6.43
CA ALA A 92 16.06 23.33 -7.07
C ALA A 92 15.79 24.00 -8.42
N LYS A 93 15.80 23.25 -9.51
CA LYS A 93 15.46 23.77 -10.85
C LYS A 93 14.63 22.75 -11.63
N GLN A 94 13.36 23.07 -11.90
CA GLN A 94 12.42 22.17 -12.56
C GLN A 94 12.35 20.81 -11.84
N ASN A 95 12.73 19.72 -12.51
CA ASN A 95 12.82 18.38 -11.95
C ASN A 95 14.23 18.00 -11.46
N HIS A 96 15.17 18.95 -11.34
CA HIS A 96 16.56 18.69 -10.96
C HIS A 96 16.93 19.27 -9.59
N LEU A 97 17.73 18.51 -8.84
CA LEU A 97 18.56 19.00 -7.74
C LEU A 97 19.99 19.19 -8.24
N LEU A 98 20.44 20.45 -8.32
CA LEU A 98 21.73 20.83 -8.90
C LEU A 98 22.67 21.37 -7.83
N SER A 99 23.93 20.94 -7.85
CA SER A 99 25.00 21.51 -7.02
C SER A 99 26.33 21.49 -7.78
N ALA A 100 27.41 21.92 -7.11
CA ALA A 100 28.75 21.78 -7.67
C ALA A 100 29.22 20.31 -7.77
N THR A 101 28.60 19.40 -7.01
CA THR A 101 29.02 18.00 -6.85
C THR A 101 28.08 17.01 -7.53
N ALA A 102 26.82 17.39 -7.78
CA ALA A 102 25.81 16.49 -8.33
C ALA A 102 24.76 17.20 -9.20
N ASP A 103 24.22 16.44 -10.16
CA ASP A 103 22.99 16.75 -10.89
C ASP A 103 22.08 15.51 -10.78
N LEU A 104 21.01 15.64 -9.99
CA LEU A 104 20.00 14.59 -9.83
C LEU A 104 18.70 15.02 -10.49
N GLU A 105 18.40 14.40 -11.63
CA GLU A 105 17.12 14.53 -12.31
C GLU A 105 16.07 13.57 -11.72
N ILE A 106 14.88 14.11 -11.43
CA ILE A 106 13.71 13.33 -11.07
C ILE A 106 12.87 13.07 -12.32
N VAL A 107 12.77 11.80 -12.69
CA VAL A 107 11.94 11.33 -13.80
C VAL A 107 10.81 10.44 -13.28
N ARG A 108 9.86 10.11 -14.16
CA ARG A 108 8.79 9.17 -13.84
C ARG A 108 9.35 7.84 -13.36
N GLY A 109 8.78 7.30 -12.28
CA GLY A 109 9.30 6.12 -11.60
C GLY A 109 10.35 6.41 -10.52
N CYS A 110 10.98 7.59 -10.53
CA CYS A 110 11.80 8.08 -9.41
C CYS A 110 10.95 8.74 -8.31
N ASP A 111 9.69 9.06 -8.60
CA ASP A 111 8.76 9.80 -7.75
C ASP A 111 7.93 8.94 -6.77
N GLY A 112 8.17 7.62 -6.74
CA GLY A 112 7.49 6.71 -5.82
C GLY A 112 6.01 6.42 -6.16
N ALA A 113 5.53 6.90 -7.31
CA ALA A 113 4.13 6.77 -7.73
C ALA A 113 3.65 5.31 -7.79
N GLY A 114 4.48 4.40 -8.30
CA GLY A 114 4.12 2.98 -8.38
C GLY A 114 3.80 2.34 -7.03
N VAL A 115 4.58 2.65 -5.99
CA VAL A 115 4.33 2.12 -4.63
C VAL A 115 3.10 2.79 -4.01
N LEU A 116 2.89 4.08 -4.28
CA LEU A 116 1.70 4.81 -3.87
C LEU A 116 0.43 4.17 -4.43
N PHE A 117 0.41 3.86 -5.73
CA PHE A 117 -0.72 3.21 -6.39
C PHE A 117 -0.95 1.80 -5.86
N LEU A 118 0.11 1.07 -5.55
CA LEU A 118 0.04 -0.24 -4.92
C LEU A 118 -0.71 -0.17 -3.58
N VAL A 119 -0.26 0.71 -2.67
CA VAL A 119 -0.87 0.88 -1.35
C VAL A 119 -2.30 1.42 -1.46
N ALA A 120 -2.52 2.43 -2.29
CA ALA A 120 -3.85 3.03 -2.47
C ALA A 120 -4.87 2.01 -3.01
N SER A 121 -4.48 1.20 -4.00
CA SER A 121 -5.34 0.15 -4.56
C SER A 121 -5.66 -0.92 -3.52
N ALA A 122 -4.67 -1.33 -2.71
CA ALA A 122 -4.87 -2.31 -1.64
C ALA A 122 -5.89 -1.80 -0.60
N VAL A 123 -5.74 -0.56 -0.13
CA VAL A 123 -6.66 0.07 0.84
C VAL A 123 -8.07 0.24 0.27
N LEU A 124 -8.19 0.65 -1.00
CA LEU A 124 -9.48 0.88 -1.65
C LEU A 124 -10.29 -0.40 -1.81
N VAL A 125 -9.63 -1.51 -2.15
CA VAL A 125 -10.30 -2.79 -2.39
C VAL A 125 -10.56 -3.55 -1.10
N PHE A 126 -9.75 -3.33 -0.05
CA PHE A 126 -9.92 -4.02 1.23
C PHE A 126 -11.32 -3.80 1.83
N PRO A 127 -12.01 -4.84 2.32
CA PRO A 127 -13.35 -4.72 2.87
C PRO A 127 -13.34 -4.05 4.25
N SER A 128 -13.38 -2.72 4.29
CA SER A 128 -13.48 -1.92 5.51
C SER A 128 -14.42 -0.73 5.36
N ARG A 129 -14.82 -0.12 6.49
CA ARG A 129 -15.67 1.07 6.55
C ARG A 129 -15.01 2.25 5.83
N LEU A 130 -15.79 3.06 5.13
CA LEU A 130 -15.28 4.21 4.35
C LEU A 130 -14.38 5.16 5.16
N LYS A 131 -14.75 5.45 6.42
CA LYS A 131 -13.93 6.29 7.32
C LYS A 131 -12.53 5.69 7.56
N ARG A 132 -12.42 4.37 7.75
CA ARG A 132 -11.14 3.68 7.93
C ARG A 132 -10.33 3.68 6.64
N LYS A 133 -10.98 3.52 5.48
CA LYS A 133 -10.33 3.65 4.17
C LYS A 133 -9.73 5.03 3.95
N LEU A 134 -10.48 6.10 4.22
CA LEU A 134 -9.97 7.47 4.08
C LEU A 134 -8.76 7.74 4.97
N VAL A 135 -8.81 7.32 6.23
CA VAL A 135 -7.65 7.42 7.14
C VAL A 135 -6.47 6.59 6.62
N GLY A 136 -6.72 5.36 6.14
CA GLY A 136 -5.70 4.52 5.53
C GLY A 136 -5.07 5.14 4.28
N LEU A 137 -5.87 5.78 3.42
CA LEU A 137 -5.35 6.45 2.24
C LEU A 137 -4.48 7.64 2.64
N ILE A 138 -4.95 8.52 3.54
CA ILE A 138 -4.20 9.71 3.96
C ILE A 138 -2.86 9.31 4.60
N LEU A 139 -2.89 8.36 5.54
CA LEU A 139 -1.67 7.89 6.21
C LEU A 139 -0.74 7.15 5.25
N GLY A 140 -1.28 6.32 4.36
CA GLY A 140 -0.49 5.60 3.36
C GLY A 140 0.17 6.54 2.36
N ILE A 141 -0.58 7.53 1.84
CA ILE A 141 -0.05 8.57 0.97
C ILE A 141 1.06 9.34 1.68
N GLY A 142 0.83 9.77 2.92
CA GLY A 142 1.83 10.48 3.71
C GLY A 142 3.10 9.66 3.96
N LEU A 143 2.96 8.37 4.28
CA LEU A 143 4.10 7.47 4.49
C LEU A 143 4.93 7.31 3.20
N ILE A 144 4.29 6.97 2.08
CA ILE A 144 5.00 6.75 0.81
C ILE A 144 5.65 8.05 0.33
N TYR A 145 4.97 9.18 0.47
CA TYR A 145 5.54 10.50 0.15
C TYR A 145 6.79 10.79 0.99
N PHE A 146 6.72 10.59 2.31
CA PHE A 146 7.88 10.80 3.19
C PHE A 146 9.06 9.89 2.84
N LEU A 147 8.81 8.60 2.61
CA LEU A 147 9.84 7.65 2.20
C LEU A 147 10.45 8.03 0.85
N ASN A 148 9.66 8.59 -0.07
CA ASN A 148 10.15 9.09 -1.36
C ASN A 148 11.07 10.30 -1.19
N LEU A 149 10.70 11.27 -0.35
CA LEU A 149 11.59 12.42 -0.04
C LEU A 149 12.92 11.95 0.55
N LEU A 150 12.87 11.03 1.52
CA LEU A 150 14.07 10.43 2.11
C LEU A 150 14.93 9.74 1.05
N ARG A 151 14.32 8.91 0.19
CA ARG A 151 15.01 8.24 -0.93
C ARG A 151 15.74 9.25 -1.82
N ILE A 152 15.10 10.34 -2.20
CA ILE A 152 15.67 11.32 -3.12
C ILE A 152 16.82 12.09 -2.47
N CYS A 153 16.68 12.48 -1.20
CA CYS A 153 17.79 13.06 -0.45
C CYS A 153 19.00 12.10 -0.35
N VAL A 154 18.75 10.81 -0.08
CA VAL A 154 19.82 9.79 -0.05
C VAL A 154 20.45 9.63 -1.43
N LEU A 155 19.65 9.54 -2.49
CA LEU A 155 20.15 9.40 -3.86
C LEU A 155 20.98 10.60 -4.30
N TYR A 156 20.65 11.82 -3.86
CA TYR A 156 21.48 13.00 -4.08
C TYR A 156 22.90 12.78 -3.54
N PHE A 157 23.04 12.38 -2.27
CA PHE A 157 24.34 12.12 -1.66
C PHE A 157 25.07 10.94 -2.32
N VAL A 158 24.33 9.91 -2.75
CA VAL A 158 24.91 8.78 -3.49
C VAL A 158 25.50 9.25 -4.82
N ILE A 159 24.81 10.10 -5.59
CA ILE A 159 25.37 10.65 -6.83
C ILE A 159 26.60 11.51 -6.52
N ALA A 160 26.52 12.40 -5.53
CA ALA A 160 27.58 13.35 -5.20
C ALA A 160 28.89 12.67 -4.80
N TYR A 161 28.81 11.57 -4.03
CA TYR A 161 29.99 10.99 -3.37
C TYR A 161 30.32 9.56 -3.83
N HIS A 162 29.32 8.80 -4.28
CA HIS A 162 29.44 7.38 -4.60
C HIS A 162 28.63 6.97 -5.84
N PRO A 163 28.84 7.61 -7.02
CA PRO A 163 27.98 7.44 -8.18
C PRO A 163 27.91 6.00 -8.70
N GLY A 164 28.94 5.18 -8.46
CA GLY A 164 28.93 3.75 -8.80
C GLY A 164 27.85 2.93 -8.09
N TRP A 165 27.34 3.41 -6.93
CA TRP A 165 26.26 2.77 -6.19
C TRP A 165 24.87 3.24 -6.62
N PHE A 166 24.78 4.32 -7.40
CA PHE A 166 23.50 4.94 -7.76
C PHE A 166 22.56 3.94 -8.39
N GLN A 167 22.99 3.25 -9.45
CA GLN A 167 22.14 2.29 -10.17
C GLN A 167 21.60 1.17 -9.28
N LEU A 168 22.42 0.63 -8.39
CA LEU A 168 21.99 -0.42 -7.46
C LEU A 168 20.93 0.11 -6.49
N ILE A 169 21.18 1.27 -5.89
CA ILE A 169 20.30 1.84 -4.86
C ILE A 169 18.99 2.36 -5.49
N HIS A 170 19.10 3.10 -6.58
CA HIS A 170 17.97 3.70 -7.31
C HIS A 170 17.00 2.66 -7.83
N THR A 171 17.51 1.59 -8.44
CA THR A 171 16.71 0.64 -9.23
C THR A 171 16.21 -0.53 -8.39
N TYR A 172 17.02 -0.99 -7.44
CA TYR A 172 16.71 -2.20 -6.68
C TYR A 172 16.47 -1.93 -5.21
N VAL A 173 17.45 -1.36 -4.49
CA VAL A 173 17.40 -1.32 -3.02
C VAL A 173 16.28 -0.39 -2.53
N ALA A 174 16.28 0.88 -2.93
CA ALA A 174 15.31 1.84 -2.42
C ALA A 174 13.87 1.50 -2.83
N PRO A 175 13.57 1.15 -4.10
CA PRO A 175 12.22 0.72 -4.48
C PRO A 175 11.75 -0.53 -3.75
N THR A 176 12.62 -1.53 -3.58
CA THR A 176 12.26 -2.76 -2.84
C THR A 176 11.92 -2.47 -1.39
N LEU A 177 12.72 -1.63 -0.72
CA LEU A 177 12.44 -1.19 0.65
C LEU A 177 11.10 -0.44 0.74
N MET A 178 10.81 0.44 -0.23
CA MET A 178 9.51 1.13 -0.26
C MET A 178 8.33 0.16 -0.42
N VAL A 179 8.44 -0.84 -1.29
CA VAL A 179 7.40 -1.87 -1.44
C VAL A 179 7.21 -2.65 -0.15
N VAL A 180 8.30 -3.10 0.49
CA VAL A 180 8.24 -3.81 1.78
C VAL A 180 7.56 -2.96 2.84
N MET A 181 7.95 -1.68 2.97
CA MET A 181 7.32 -0.76 3.92
C MET A 181 5.84 -0.53 3.61
N GLY A 182 5.46 -0.43 2.33
CA GLY A 182 4.07 -0.34 1.90
C GLY A 182 3.25 -1.58 2.26
N CYS A 183 3.82 -2.78 2.09
CA CYS A 183 3.19 -4.04 2.50
C CYS A 183 3.02 -4.13 4.01
N LEU A 184 4.06 -3.77 4.79
CA LEU A 184 4.00 -3.74 6.25
C LEU A 184 2.96 -2.74 6.75
N TYR A 185 2.92 -1.55 6.16
CA TYR A 185 1.91 -0.54 6.43
C TYR A 185 0.50 -1.06 6.15
N PHE A 186 0.28 -1.65 4.97
CA PHE A 186 -1.02 -2.18 4.59
C PHE A 186 -1.45 -3.29 5.55
N ALA A 187 -0.55 -4.22 5.90
CA ALA A 187 -0.84 -5.29 6.86
C ALA A 187 -1.26 -4.70 8.22
N TRP A 188 -0.47 -3.78 8.78
CA TRP A 188 -0.79 -3.11 10.05
C TRP A 188 -2.16 -2.41 10.00
N TRP A 189 -2.43 -1.63 8.95
CA TRP A 189 -3.70 -0.93 8.79
C TRP A 189 -4.88 -1.90 8.61
N ALA A 190 -4.70 -2.97 7.83
CA ALA A 190 -5.72 -3.98 7.54
C ALA A 190 -6.11 -4.75 8.81
N PHE A 191 -5.15 -5.14 9.64
CA PHE A 191 -5.41 -5.79 10.94
C PHE A 191 -6.27 -4.91 11.85
N GLY A 192 -5.99 -3.61 11.93
CA GLY A 192 -6.80 -2.67 12.72
C GLY A 192 -8.14 -2.28 12.07
N SER A 193 -8.37 -2.68 10.83
CA SER A 193 -9.52 -2.28 10.01
C SER A 193 -10.49 -3.43 9.71
N ALA A 194 -10.14 -4.66 10.08
CA ALA A 194 -11.00 -5.83 10.01
C ALA A 194 -12.17 -5.70 10.99
N HIS A 195 -13.37 -6.08 10.55
CA HIS A 195 -14.56 -6.03 11.38
C HIS A 195 -14.54 -7.18 12.41
N PRO A 196 -14.83 -6.95 13.70
CA PRO A 196 -15.23 -8.04 14.59
C PRO A 196 -16.53 -8.61 14.04
N ILE A 197 -16.55 -9.90 13.75
CA ILE A 197 -17.81 -10.62 13.56
C ILE A 197 -18.47 -10.62 14.94
N HIS A 198 -19.50 -9.81 15.14
CA HIS A 198 -20.37 -9.97 16.30
C HIS A 198 -21.10 -11.31 16.11
N GLU A 199 -20.73 -12.34 16.85
CA GLU A 199 -21.60 -13.51 17.04
C GLU A 199 -22.89 -13.00 17.72
N PRO A 200 -24.07 -13.21 17.12
CA PRO A 200 -25.33 -12.95 17.82
C PRO A 200 -25.46 -13.94 18.98
N ALA A 201 -25.64 -13.40 20.19
CA ALA A 201 -25.99 -14.16 21.39
C ALA A 201 -27.45 -14.63 21.35
#